data_AF-A0A8K0BPA6-F1
#
_entry.id   AF-A0A8K0BPA6-F1
#
_cell.length_a   1.000
_cell.length_b   1.000
_cell.length_c   1.000
_cell.angle_alpha   90.00
_cell.angle_beta   90.00
_cell.angle_gamma   90.00
#
_symmetry.space_group_name_H-M   'P 1'
#
loop_
_entity.id
_entity.type
_entity.pdbx_description
1 polymer ?
#
loop_
_entity_poly.entity_id
_entity_poly.type
_entity_poly.pdbx_seq_one_letter_code
_entity_poly.pdbx_strand_id
1 'polypeptide(L)'
;ESRAANASNKEINIQWYIPPLAKPSIYTETKVLLLYAYNTKPVKISNIKTFSSMSIFSGHLWIPLARIISLREKLSDLKQQVEMLMQNSKSLSSASESISFLEQSETLKIISSKNPKMNVEKVHLDEKTEEMAKRCLSEVKALLSVVPALSLPLTEIPFDVTLQSIVSLEDMFDPANGCIITEESLFNWIISLFH
;
A
#
# COMPACT_ATOMS: atom_id res chain seq x y z
N GLU A 1 27.73 14.72 12.37
CA GLU A 1 26.27 14.95 12.34
C GLU A 1 25.56 13.81 13.06
N SER A 2 24.94 14.06 14.22
CA SER A 2 24.00 13.08 14.78
C SER A 2 22.68 13.25 14.03
N ARG A 3 22.42 12.40 13.04
CA ARG A 3 21.10 12.33 12.42
C ARG A 3 20.13 11.86 13.50
N ALA A 4 19.37 12.78 14.08
CA ALA A 4 18.26 12.44 14.95
C ALA A 4 17.20 11.78 14.08
N ALA A 5 17.04 10.46 14.21
CA ALA A 5 15.92 9.78 13.57
C ALA A 5 14.65 10.13 14.35
N ASN A 6 13.66 10.68 13.64
CA ASN A 6 12.38 11.07 14.21
C ASN A 6 11.25 10.57 13.31
N ALA A 7 10.44 9.65 13.84
CA ALA A 7 9.20 9.18 13.25
C ALA A 7 8.06 9.62 14.17
N SER A 8 7.31 10.64 13.75
CA SER A 8 6.23 11.22 14.56
C SER A 8 5.01 10.30 14.65
N ASN A 9 4.88 9.38 13.68
CA ASN A 9 3.79 8.41 13.55
C ASN A 9 4.36 6.99 13.48
N LYS A 10 3.48 5.99 13.47
CA LYS A 10 3.86 4.62 13.10
C LYS A 10 4.10 4.59 11.58
N GLU A 11 5.22 4.02 11.18
CA GLU A 11 5.58 3.89 9.77
C GLU A 11 6.38 2.62 9.52
N ILE A 12 6.30 2.11 8.30
CA ILE A 12 7.22 1.10 7.78
C ILE A 12 7.98 1.70 6.60
N ASN A 13 9.31 1.58 6.64
CA ASN A 13 10.22 1.95 5.57
C ASN A 13 10.71 0.68 4.89
N ILE A 14 10.57 0.62 3.57
CA ILE A 14 10.97 -0.51 2.74
C ILE A 14 11.97 -0.02 1.71
N GLN A 15 13.06 -0.76 1.59
CA GLN A 15 14.14 -0.50 0.64
C GLN A 15 14.50 -1.78 -0.08
N TRP A 16 15.06 -1.63 -1.26
CA TRP A 16 15.49 -2.75 -2.08
C TRP A 16 16.99 -2.65 -2.35
N TYR A 17 17.63 -3.81 -2.32
CA TYR A 17 19.01 -3.95 -2.74
C TYR A 17 19.10 -5.02 -3.81
N ILE A 18 19.63 -4.64 -4.97
CA ILE A 18 19.92 -5.53 -6.09
C ILE A 18 21.40 -5.88 -6.02
N PRO A 19 21.77 -7.11 -5.61
CA PRO A 19 23.16 -7.50 -5.57
C PRO A 19 23.80 -7.42 -6.96
N PRO A 20 25.10 -7.10 -7.06
CA PRO A 20 25.82 -7.16 -8.32
C PRO A 20 25.61 -8.54 -8.95
N LEU A 21 25.07 -8.57 -10.17
CA LEU A 21 24.74 -9.79 -10.87
C LEU A 21 26.03 -10.61 -11.05
N ALA A 22 26.18 -11.69 -10.28
CA ALA A 22 27.08 -12.77 -10.68
C ALA A 22 26.58 -13.30 -12.03
N LYS A 23 27.48 -13.85 -12.88
CA LYS A 23 27.10 -14.39 -14.19
C LYS A 23 25.85 -15.26 -14.02
N PRO A 24 24.74 -14.94 -14.70
CA PRO A 24 23.50 -15.69 -14.55
C PRO A 24 23.79 -17.15 -14.90
N SER A 25 23.67 -18.04 -13.91
CA SER A 25 23.67 -19.47 -14.17
C SER A 25 22.24 -19.87 -14.53
N ILE A 26 22.10 -20.83 -15.44
CA ILE A 26 20.81 -21.39 -15.87
C ILE A 26 20.01 -22.00 -14.69
N TYR A 27 20.67 -22.19 -13.55
CA TYR A 27 20.14 -22.87 -12.36
C TYR A 27 19.82 -21.93 -11.20
N THR A 28 20.18 -20.64 -11.27
CA THR A 28 19.99 -19.69 -10.17
C THR A 28 19.08 -18.56 -10.60
N GLU A 29 17.83 -18.60 -10.12
CA GLU A 29 16.88 -17.49 -10.23
C GLU A 29 17.48 -16.22 -9.59
N THR A 30 17.38 -15.08 -10.28
CA THR A 30 17.87 -13.79 -9.75
C THR A 30 17.00 -13.38 -8.57
N LYS A 31 17.62 -13.17 -7.41
CA LYS A 31 16.95 -12.70 -6.19
C LYS A 31 17.42 -11.30 -5.83
N VAL A 32 16.50 -10.51 -5.32
CA VAL A 32 16.77 -9.19 -4.75
C VAL A 32 16.43 -9.20 -3.27
N LEU A 33 17.08 -8.32 -2.51
CA LEU A 33 16.92 -8.23 -1.08
C LEU A 33 15.93 -7.11 -0.76
N LEU A 34 14.78 -7.45 -0.17
CA LEU A 34 13.90 -6.51 0.49
C LEU A 34 14.43 -6.26 1.89
N LEU A 35 14.64 -5.00 2.25
CA LEU A 35 15.00 -4.52 3.58
C LEU A 35 13.81 -3.77 4.14
N TYR A 36 13.42 -4.05 5.38
CA TYR A 36 12.33 -3.32 6.03
C TYR A 36 12.69 -2.91 7.45
N ALA A 37 12.16 -1.78 7.88
CA ALA A 37 12.17 -1.34 9.27
C ALA A 37 10.85 -0.64 9.60
N TYR A 38 10.27 -0.93 10.76
CA TYR A 38 9.03 -0.30 11.19
C TYR A 38 9.01 0.01 12.67
N ASN A 39 8.18 0.98 13.05
CA ASN A 39 7.95 1.34 14.44
C ASN A 39 6.47 1.19 14.85
N THR A 40 6.24 0.59 16.02
CA THR A 40 4.88 0.39 16.57
C THR A 40 4.43 1.55 17.47
N LYS A 41 5.35 2.46 17.81
CA LYS A 41 5.12 3.71 18.54
C LYS A 41 5.96 4.82 17.91
N PRO A 42 5.55 6.11 18.01
CA PRO A 42 6.40 7.22 17.57
C PRO A 42 7.80 7.13 18.18
N VAL A 43 8.82 7.41 17.36
CA VAL A 43 10.24 7.29 17.72
C VAL A 43 10.88 8.66 17.65
N LYS A 44 11.55 9.07 18.72
CA LYS A 44 12.44 10.24 18.71
C LYS A 44 13.79 9.85 19.29
N ILE A 45 14.79 9.69 18.43
CA ILE A 45 16.15 9.38 18.84
C ILE A 45 16.89 10.70 19.09
N SER A 46 16.85 11.17 20.34
CA SER A 46 17.65 12.31 20.80
C SER A 46 19.06 11.88 21.21
N ASN A 47 19.21 10.67 21.77
CA ASN A 47 20.49 10.07 22.13
C ASN A 47 20.40 8.54 22.02
N ILE A 48 21.31 7.94 21.25
CA ILE A 48 21.34 6.49 21.02
C ILE A 48 21.59 5.69 22.31
N LYS A 49 22.27 6.27 23.31
CA LYS A 49 22.58 5.61 24.59
C LYS A 49 21.35 5.45 25.50
N THR A 50 20.31 6.27 25.30
CA THR A 50 19.08 6.26 26.11
C THR A 50 17.87 5.79 25.31
N PHE A 51 18.08 5.40 24.06
CA PHE A 51 17.02 4.97 23.17
C PHE A 51 16.54 3.56 23.53
N SER A 52 15.23 3.38 23.66
CA SER A 52 14.61 2.06 23.84
C SER A 52 14.15 1.50 22.50
N SER A 53 14.73 0.37 22.09
CA SER A 53 14.40 -0.30 20.83
C SER A 53 13.12 -1.14 20.87
N MET A 54 12.39 -1.17 21.99
CA MET A 54 11.22 -2.06 22.18
C MET A 54 10.09 -1.85 21.16
N SER A 55 10.05 -0.69 20.49
CA SER A 55 9.04 -0.37 19.49
C SER A 55 9.60 -0.24 18.07
N ILE A 56 10.84 -0.68 17.81
CA ILE A 56 11.46 -0.67 16.49
C ILE A 56 11.83 -2.09 16.10
N PHE A 57 11.50 -2.45 14.87
CA PHE A 57 11.77 -3.75 14.30
C PHE A 57 12.37 -3.57 12.92
N SER A 58 13.19 -4.51 12.50
CA SER A 58 13.79 -4.53 11.17
C SER A 58 14.07 -5.95 10.73
N GLY A 59 14.05 -6.18 9.43
CA GLY A 59 14.36 -7.48 8.86
C GLY A 59 14.64 -7.39 7.38
N HIS A 60 14.78 -8.55 6.75
CA HIS A 60 15.06 -8.66 5.33
C HIS A 60 14.47 -9.94 4.74
N LEU A 61 14.19 -9.93 3.44
CA LEU A 61 13.68 -11.06 2.68
C LEU A 61 14.38 -11.17 1.32
N TRP A 62 14.68 -12.40 0.91
CA TRP A 62 15.16 -12.70 -0.43
C TRP A 62 13.98 -13.05 -1.32
N ILE A 63 13.70 -12.17 -2.29
CA ILE A 63 12.55 -12.32 -3.17
C ILE A 63 13.03 -12.51 -4.61
N PRO A 64 12.51 -13.50 -5.34
CA PRO A 64 12.81 -13.64 -6.75
C PRO A 64 12.37 -12.43 -7.57
N LEU A 65 13.26 -11.91 -8.41
CA LEU A 65 13.00 -10.73 -9.22
C LEU A 65 11.81 -10.95 -10.17
N ALA A 66 11.69 -12.13 -10.77
CA ALA A 66 10.60 -12.47 -11.66
C ALA A 66 9.22 -12.38 -10.97
N ARG A 67 9.16 -12.75 -9.68
CA ARG A 67 7.92 -12.67 -8.88
C ARG A 67 7.53 -11.24 -8.59
N ILE A 68 8.51 -10.36 -8.32
CA ILE A 68 8.27 -8.93 -8.11
C ILE A 68 7.72 -8.28 -9.39
N ILE A 69 8.36 -8.56 -10.54
CA ILE A 69 7.90 -8.02 -11.84
C ILE A 69 6.47 -8.46 -12.11
N SER A 70 6.18 -9.76 -11.99
CA SER A 70 4.83 -10.29 -12.20
C SER A 70 3.80 -9.71 -11.22
N LEU A 71 4.17 -9.49 -9.96
CA LEU A 71 3.27 -8.88 -8.98
C LEU A 71 2.98 -7.41 -9.32
N ARG A 72 3.98 -6.64 -9.74
CA ARG A 72 3.79 -5.24 -10.14
C ARG A 72 2.84 -5.12 -11.33
N GLU A 73 2.98 -5.99 -12.33
CA GLU A 73 2.06 -6.03 -13.48
C GLU A 73 0.62 -6.26 -13.00
N LYS A 74 0.40 -7.25 -12.13
CA LYS A 74 -0.93 -7.54 -11.56
C LYS A 74 -1.49 -6.37 -10.72
N LEU A 75 -0.65 -5.68 -9.96
CA LEU A 75 -1.05 -4.50 -9.18
C LEU A 75 -1.40 -3.32 -10.09
N SER A 76 -0.67 -3.12 -11.19
CA SER A 76 -0.98 -2.12 -12.20
C SER A 76 -2.32 -2.41 -12.88
N ASP A 77 -2.59 -3.67 -13.23
CA ASP A 77 -3.87 -4.08 -13.80
C ASP A 77 -5.03 -3.83 -12.83
N LEU A 78 -4.82 -4.14 -11.53
CA LEU A 78 -5.81 -3.88 -10.48
C LEU A 78 -6.07 -2.38 -10.31
N LYS A 79 -5.01 -1.57 -10.26
CA LYS A 79 -5.08 -0.11 -10.16
C LYS A 79 -5.89 0.47 -11.31
N GLN A 80 -5.60 0.06 -12.55
CA GLN A 80 -6.33 0.51 -13.73
C GLN A 80 -7.83 0.16 -13.65
N GLN A 81 -8.18 -1.04 -13.18
CA GLN A 81 -9.59 -1.42 -13.01
C GLN A 81 -10.30 -0.59 -11.96
N VAL A 82 -9.66 -0.34 -10.82
CA VAL A 82 -10.21 0.52 -9.77
C VAL A 82 -10.39 1.95 -10.27
N GLU A 83 -9.43 2.50 -11.02
CA GLU A 83 -9.54 3.83 -11.62
C GLU A 83 -10.72 3.93 -12.60
N MET A 84 -10.90 2.94 -13.47
CA MET A 84 -12.05 2.91 -14.41
C MET A 84 -13.39 2.86 -13.67
N LEU A 85 -13.50 2.05 -12.60
CA LEU A 85 -14.72 1.99 -11.79
C LEU A 85 -15.05 3.34 -11.14
N MET A 86 -14.04 4.03 -10.60
CA MET A 86 -14.20 5.36 -10.02
C MET A 86 -14.57 6.43 -11.05
N GLN A 87 -14.12 6.30 -12.30
CA GLN A 87 -14.52 7.19 -13.38
C GLN A 87 -15.95 6.92 -13.85
N ASN A 88 -16.33 5.65 -13.95
CA ASN A 88 -17.69 5.24 -14.34
C ASN A 88 -18.72 5.63 -13.28
N SER A 89 -18.40 5.54 -11.99
CA SER A 89 -19.31 6.00 -10.93
C SER A 89 -19.56 7.52 -11.00
N LYS A 90 -18.52 8.30 -11.29
CA LYS A 90 -18.63 9.76 -11.49
C LYS A 90 -19.47 10.11 -12.72
N SER A 91 -19.32 9.39 -13.83
CA SER A 91 -20.11 9.64 -15.04
C SER A 91 -21.59 9.30 -14.82
N LEU A 92 -21.88 8.18 -14.16
CA LEU A 92 -23.25 7.80 -13.76
C LEU A 92 -23.88 8.81 -12.79
N SER A 93 -23.13 9.30 -11.81
CA SER A 93 -23.60 10.35 -10.88
C SER A 93 -23.90 11.67 -11.57
N SER A 94 -23.12 12.04 -12.60
CA SER A 94 -23.33 13.28 -13.38
C SER A 94 -24.50 13.19 -14.36
N ALA A 95 -24.89 11.98 -14.79
CA ALA A 95 -26.05 11.78 -15.65
C ALA A 95 -27.37 11.95 -14.88
N SER A 96 -27.39 11.64 -13.58
CA SER A 96 -28.56 11.82 -12.70
C SER A 96 -28.87 13.26 -12.30
N GLU A 97 -27.98 14.23 -12.56
CA GLU A 97 -28.22 15.66 -12.27
C GLU A 97 -28.81 16.43 -13.46
N SER A 98 -29.14 15.76 -14.57
CA SER A 98 -29.62 16.43 -15.79
C SER A 98 -31.15 16.42 -16.00
N ILE A 99 -31.95 16.22 -14.94
CA ILE A 99 -33.41 16.42 -14.99
C ILE A 99 -33.94 17.04 -13.68
N SER A 100 -33.70 18.34 -13.48
CA SER A 100 -34.68 19.24 -12.86
C SER A 100 -34.30 20.71 -13.06
N PHE A 101 -34.90 21.28 -14.10
CA PHE A 101 -35.44 22.65 -14.14
C PHE A 101 -34.70 23.75 -13.35
N LEU A 102 -34.01 24.57 -14.14
CA LEU A 102 -33.80 26.00 -13.95
C LEU A 102 -35.09 26.67 -13.44
N GLU A 103 -35.20 26.88 -12.13
CA GLU A 103 -36.10 27.91 -11.58
C GLU A 103 -35.50 28.51 -10.30
N GLN A 104 -35.47 29.85 -10.34
CA GLN A 104 -34.89 30.78 -9.40
C GLN A 104 -35.31 30.57 -7.93
N SER A 105 -34.38 30.77 -7.00
CA SER A 105 -34.60 31.70 -5.88
C SER A 105 -33.30 32.01 -5.13
N GLU A 106 -32.93 33.29 -5.15
CA GLU A 106 -32.00 33.91 -4.21
C GLU A 106 -32.58 33.83 -2.79
N THR A 107 -31.88 33.24 -1.82
CA THR A 107 -31.83 33.75 -0.43
C THR A 107 -30.85 32.96 0.47
N LEU A 108 -29.87 33.69 1.01
CA LEU A 108 -29.42 33.67 2.41
C LEU A 108 -28.87 32.37 3.04
N LYS A 109 -27.54 32.32 3.22
CA LYS A 109 -26.81 32.45 4.51
C LYS A 109 -25.49 31.68 4.49
N ILE A 110 -24.40 32.45 4.47
CA ILE A 110 -23.05 32.01 4.72
C ILE A 110 -22.95 31.61 6.20
N ILE A 111 -22.85 30.30 6.49
CA ILE A 111 -22.35 29.81 7.78
C ILE A 111 -21.37 28.65 7.55
N SER A 112 -20.12 28.93 7.92
CA SER A 112 -19.09 28.01 8.43
C SER A 112 -18.66 26.84 7.54
N SER A 113 -17.61 27.07 6.75
CA SER A 113 -16.79 26.01 6.15
C SER A 113 -15.89 25.40 7.23
N LYS A 114 -16.31 24.22 7.73
CA LYS A 114 -15.52 23.31 8.54
C LYS A 114 -14.76 22.40 7.57
N ASN A 115 -13.44 22.36 7.71
CA ASN A 115 -12.42 21.45 7.17
C ASN A 115 -12.87 20.38 6.14
N PRO A 116 -12.14 20.19 5.02
CA PRO A 116 -12.42 19.10 4.12
C PRO A 116 -12.08 17.79 4.84
N LYS A 117 -13.10 17.10 5.35
CA LYS A 117 -13.01 15.67 5.54
C LYS A 117 -12.81 15.09 4.15
N MET A 118 -11.58 14.66 3.87
CA MET A 118 -11.29 13.78 2.74
C MET A 118 -12.22 12.58 2.93
N ASN A 119 -13.31 12.56 2.17
CA ASN A 119 -14.17 11.40 2.09
C ASN A 119 -13.29 10.34 1.43
N VAL A 120 -12.77 9.43 2.24
CA VAL A 120 -12.21 8.16 1.77
C VAL A 120 -13.42 7.40 1.25
N GLU A 121 -13.80 7.70 0.02
CA GLU A 121 -14.91 7.09 -0.67
C GLU A 121 -14.53 5.63 -0.89
N LYS A 122 -15.10 4.73 -0.07
CA LYS A 122 -14.91 3.30 -0.21
C LYS A 122 -15.34 2.93 -1.62
N VAL A 123 -14.39 2.45 -2.42
CA VAL A 123 -14.71 1.99 -3.78
C VAL A 123 -15.54 0.74 -3.62
N HIS A 124 -16.82 0.78 -4.02
CA HIS A 124 -17.63 -0.42 -4.10
C HIS A 124 -17.10 -1.25 -5.27
N LEU A 125 -16.23 -2.22 -4.97
CA LEU A 125 -15.64 -3.07 -5.99
C LEU A 125 -16.74 -3.96 -6.60
N ASP A 126 -16.65 -4.21 -7.90
CA ASP A 126 -17.38 -5.30 -8.50
C ASP A 126 -16.72 -6.64 -8.14
N GLU A 127 -17.46 -7.74 -8.26
CA GLU A 127 -17.02 -9.10 -7.91
C GLU A 127 -15.71 -9.49 -8.62
N LYS A 128 -15.53 -9.10 -9.89
CA LYS A 128 -14.32 -9.42 -10.65
C LYS A 128 -13.12 -8.64 -10.11
N THR A 129 -13.28 -7.35 -9.80
CA THR A 129 -12.21 -6.52 -9.24
C THR A 129 -11.83 -6.97 -7.84
N GLU A 130 -12.80 -7.40 -7.03
CA GLU A 130 -12.55 -7.98 -5.71
C GLU A 130 -11.73 -9.28 -5.80
N GLU A 131 -12.10 -10.18 -6.72
CA GLU A 131 -11.34 -11.41 -6.95
C GLU A 131 -9.93 -11.14 -7.48
N MET A 132 -9.75 -10.11 -8.29
CA MET A 132 -8.41 -9.66 -8.70
C MET A 132 -7.59 -9.13 -7.53
N ALA A 133 -8.21 -8.34 -6.65
CA ALA A 133 -7.56 -7.85 -5.44
C ALA A 133 -7.13 -9.02 -4.55
N LYS A 134 -8.01 -10.00 -4.29
CA LYS A 134 -7.68 -11.20 -3.49
C LYS A 134 -6.49 -11.96 -4.07
N ARG A 135 -6.44 -12.16 -5.40
CA ARG A 135 -5.30 -12.82 -6.06
C ARG A 135 -4.00 -12.04 -5.90
N CYS A 136 -4.03 -10.72 -6.09
CA CYS A 136 -2.85 -9.86 -5.93
C CYS A 136 -2.35 -9.88 -4.48
N LEU A 137 -3.25 -9.72 -3.51
CA LEU A 137 -2.90 -9.70 -2.09
C LEU A 137 -2.45 -11.07 -1.58
N SER A 138 -2.95 -12.16 -2.16
CA SER A 138 -2.45 -13.51 -1.88
C SER A 138 -1.00 -13.69 -2.32
N GLU A 139 -0.66 -13.13 -3.48
CA GLU A 139 0.71 -13.11 -3.99
C GLU A 139 1.62 -12.26 -3.09
N VAL A 140 1.18 -11.06 -2.68
CA VAL A 140 1.91 -10.23 -1.69
C VAL A 140 2.16 -11.02 -0.41
N LYS A 141 1.12 -11.64 0.14
CA LYS A 141 1.23 -12.49 1.33
C LYS A 141 2.26 -13.59 1.14
N ALA A 142 2.23 -14.29 0.00
CA ALA A 142 3.17 -15.36 -0.29
C ALA A 142 4.63 -14.88 -0.39
N LEU A 143 4.87 -13.67 -0.91
CA LEU A 143 6.21 -13.09 -1.02
C LEU A 143 6.77 -12.56 0.30
N LEU A 144 5.91 -11.98 1.14
CA LEU A 144 6.33 -11.38 2.41
C LEU A 144 6.34 -12.38 3.58
N SER A 145 5.61 -13.49 3.47
CA SER A 145 5.57 -14.52 4.50
C SER A 145 6.91 -15.25 4.62
N VAL A 146 7.45 -15.29 5.85
CA VAL A 146 8.71 -15.99 6.18
C VAL A 146 8.64 -17.50 5.91
N VAL A 147 7.43 -18.07 5.82
CA VAL A 147 7.17 -19.49 5.48
C VAL A 147 6.42 -19.59 4.15
N PRO A 148 7.11 -19.69 3.00
CA PRO A 148 6.50 -19.65 1.66
C PRO A 148 5.57 -20.84 1.35
N ALA A 149 5.74 -21.97 2.04
CA ALA A 149 5.08 -23.24 1.69
C ALA A 149 3.62 -23.37 2.19
N LEU A 150 3.12 -22.43 3.00
CA LEU A 150 1.84 -22.56 3.71
C LEU A 150 0.87 -21.38 3.51
N SER A 151 1.20 -20.40 2.67
CA SER A 151 0.31 -19.25 2.47
C SER A 151 -0.93 -19.66 1.66
N LEU A 152 -2.01 -20.00 2.37
CA LEU A 152 -3.32 -20.16 1.78
C LEU A 152 -3.75 -18.84 1.11
N PRO A 153 -4.42 -18.92 -0.05
CA PRO A 153 -4.97 -17.74 -0.69
C PRO A 153 -5.90 -17.00 0.26
N LEU A 154 -5.95 -15.68 0.13
CA LEU A 154 -6.83 -14.84 0.91
C LEU A 154 -8.28 -15.10 0.50
N THR A 155 -9.14 -15.35 1.50
CA THR A 155 -10.59 -15.45 1.34
C THR A 155 -11.26 -14.09 1.36
N GLU A 156 -10.65 -13.12 2.06
CA GLU A 156 -11.16 -11.77 2.27
C GLU A 156 -10.03 -10.74 2.11
N ILE A 157 -10.40 -9.50 1.80
CA ILE A 157 -9.46 -8.39 1.68
C ILE A 157 -9.16 -7.86 3.10
N PRO A 158 -7.88 -7.81 3.52
CA PRO A 158 -7.49 -7.51 4.91
C PRO A 158 -7.53 -6.02 5.29
N PHE A 159 -7.80 -5.13 4.35
CA PHE A 159 -7.91 -3.68 4.57
C PHE A 159 -8.88 -3.04 3.58
N ASP A 160 -9.30 -1.81 3.84
CA ASP A 160 -10.15 -1.05 2.93
C ASP A 160 -9.40 -0.74 1.62
N VAL A 161 -9.81 -1.35 0.50
CA VAL A 161 -9.21 -1.08 -0.81
C VAL A 161 -9.58 0.33 -1.27
N THR A 162 -8.56 1.18 -1.33
CA THR A 162 -8.62 2.50 -1.95
C THR A 162 -7.58 2.58 -3.06
N LEU A 163 -7.75 3.50 -4.01
CA LEU A 163 -6.73 3.75 -5.02
C LEU A 163 -5.37 4.06 -4.38
N GLN A 164 -5.36 4.82 -3.28
CA GLN A 164 -4.14 5.16 -2.55
C GLN A 164 -3.46 3.92 -1.93
N SER A 165 -4.23 3.00 -1.35
CA SER A 165 -3.69 1.76 -0.78
C SER A 165 -3.04 0.88 -1.85
N ILE A 166 -3.63 0.81 -3.06
CA ILE A 166 -3.07 0.04 -4.18
C ILE A 166 -1.79 0.69 -4.70
N VAL A 167 -1.79 2.02 -4.87
CA VAL A 167 -0.58 2.76 -5.28
C VAL A 167 0.54 2.57 -4.26
N SER A 168 0.24 2.69 -2.97
CA SER A 168 1.24 2.51 -1.91
C SER A 168 1.81 1.08 -1.90
N LEU A 169 0.97 0.09 -2.22
CA LEU A 169 1.38 -1.31 -2.35
C LEU A 169 2.19 -1.56 -3.63
N GLU A 170 1.86 -0.92 -4.74
CA GLU A 170 2.62 -0.94 -6.00
C GLU A 170 4.02 -0.35 -5.78
N ASP A 171 4.10 0.83 -5.17
CA ASP A 171 5.34 1.55 -4.85
C ASP A 171 6.23 0.74 -3.90
N MET A 172 5.62 0.00 -2.97
CA MET A 172 6.36 -0.91 -2.08
C MET A 172 7.19 -1.95 -2.83
N PHE A 173 6.68 -2.43 -3.96
CA PHE A 173 7.37 -3.41 -4.80
C PHE A 173 8.22 -2.76 -5.89
N ASP A 174 8.45 -1.45 -5.85
CA ASP A 174 9.37 -0.77 -6.77
C ASP A 174 10.83 -0.85 -6.29
N PRO A 175 11.70 -1.66 -6.95
CA PRO A 175 13.06 -1.86 -6.50
C PRO A 175 13.96 -0.63 -6.62
N ALA A 176 13.53 0.39 -7.38
CA ALA A 176 14.31 1.61 -7.60
C ALA A 176 14.18 2.62 -6.44
N ASN A 177 12.98 2.76 -5.87
CA ASN A 177 12.67 3.86 -4.95
C ASN A 177 12.38 3.38 -3.52
N GLY A 178 11.91 2.14 -3.35
CA GLY A 178 11.35 1.69 -2.07
C GLY A 178 10.09 2.48 -1.70
N CYS A 179 9.65 2.39 -0.45
CA CYS A 179 8.45 3.11 0.01
C CYS A 179 8.46 3.41 1.52
N ILE A 180 7.61 4.36 1.92
CA ILE A 180 7.23 4.58 3.32
C ILE A 180 5.71 4.47 3.40
N ILE A 181 5.21 3.58 4.27
CA ILE A 181 3.77 3.38 4.48
C ILE A 181 3.41 3.81 5.90
N THR A 182 2.45 4.72 6.00
CA THR A 182 1.90 5.23 7.26
C THR A 182 0.40 4.99 7.41
N GLU A 183 -0.26 4.44 6.38
CA GLU A 183 -1.68 4.11 6.40
C GLU A 183 -1.96 2.99 7.40
N GLU A 184 -2.81 3.22 8.41
CA GLU A 184 -2.93 2.32 9.57
C GLU A 184 -3.37 0.89 9.20
N SER A 185 -4.36 0.73 8.33
CA SER A 185 -4.88 -0.58 7.91
C SER A 185 -3.85 -1.38 7.09
N LEU A 186 -3.30 -0.75 6.05
CA LEU A 186 -2.26 -1.34 5.19
C LEU A 186 -0.98 -1.64 5.98
N PHE A 187 -0.54 -0.71 6.83
CA PHE A 187 0.59 -0.88 7.74
C PHE A 187 0.39 -2.09 8.64
N ASN A 188 -0.74 -2.18 9.36
CA ASN A 188 -1.02 -3.26 10.28
C ASN A 188 -1.05 -4.62 9.57
N TRP A 189 -1.59 -4.66 8.35
CA TRP A 189 -1.57 -5.89 7.55
C TRP A 189 -0.15 -6.28 7.14
N ILE A 190 0.64 -5.36 6.58
CA ILE A 190 2.01 -5.66 6.12
C ILE A 190 2.88 -6.16 7.28
N ILE A 191 2.85 -5.50 8.45
CA ILE A 191 3.65 -5.96 9.58
C ILE A 191 3.23 -7.35 10.04
N SER A 192 1.94 -7.72 9.94
CA SER A 192 1.44 -9.05 10.30
C SER A 192 1.98 -10.16 9.40
N LEU A 193 2.50 -9.84 8.21
CA LEU A 193 3.10 -10.80 7.28
C LEU A 193 4.56 -11.10 7.60
N PHE A 194 5.23 -10.23 8.35
CA PHE A 194 6.62 -10.38 8.73
C PHE A 194 6.83 -11.18 10.03
N HIS A 195 5.74 -11.51 10.75
CA HIS A 195 5.76 -12.31 11.99
C HIS A 195 5.22 -13.72 11.79
#